data_AF-A0AAJ5E5R3-F1
#
_entry.id   AF-A0AAJ5E5R3-F1
#
_cell.length_a   1.000
_cell.length_b   1.000
_cell.length_c   1.000
_cell.angle_alpha   90.00
_cell.angle_beta   90.00
_cell.angle_gamma   90.00
#
_symmetry.space_group_name_H-M   'P 1'
#
loop_
_entity.id
_entity.type
_entity.pdbx_description
1 polymer ?
#
loop_
_entity_poly.entity_id
_entity_poly.type
_entity_poly.pdbx_seq_one_letter_code
_entity_poly.pdbx_strand_id
1 'polypeptide(L)'
;MKLKAELYELQRLLAQTDLITGSVRSSNSGFVEALLAKRKLLKVKIYQEVGHSMPHVHVDYGRRHHVASYRVKDGARIEGNLDKKYDSDVSDWLVRNNNVILVVWNELQSGKDPKELIAALPEDL
;
A
#
# COMPACT_ATOMS: atom_id res chain seq x y z
N MET A 1 8.17 1.61 13.35
CA MET A 1 6.75 1.73 12.91
C MET A 1 6.13 0.34 12.95
N LYS A 2 4.89 0.20 13.45
CA LYS A 2 4.22 -1.09 13.72
C LYS A 2 4.02 -2.00 12.49
N LEU A 3 4.25 -1.51 11.27
CA LEU A 3 4.03 -2.24 10.01
C LEU A 3 5.19 -2.15 9.01
N LYS A 4 6.42 -1.90 9.49
CA LYS A 4 7.56 -1.60 8.59
C LYS A 4 7.92 -2.79 7.70
N ALA A 5 7.98 -4.00 8.26
CA ALA A 5 8.36 -5.21 7.52
C ALA A 5 7.28 -5.61 6.51
N GLU A 6 6.03 -5.49 6.92
CA GLU A 6 4.85 -5.77 6.13
C GLU A 6 4.73 -4.78 4.98
N LEU A 7 5.04 -3.49 5.22
CA LEU A 7 5.06 -2.49 4.16
C LEU A 7 6.21 -2.74 3.16
N TYR A 8 7.35 -3.24 3.62
CA TYR A 8 8.45 -3.63 2.71
C TYR A 8 8.02 -4.75 1.79
N GLU A 9 7.31 -5.73 2.34
CA GLU A 9 6.81 -6.84 1.54
C GLU A 9 5.78 -6.37 0.51
N LEU A 10 4.86 -5.48 0.86
CA LEU A 10 3.96 -4.85 -0.11
C LEU A 10 4.73 -4.12 -1.21
N GLN A 11 5.71 -3.29 -0.84
CA GLN A 11 6.52 -2.55 -1.82
C GLN A 11 7.25 -3.49 -2.80
N ARG A 12 7.75 -4.62 -2.30
CA ARG A 12 8.41 -5.66 -3.10
C ARG A 12 7.43 -6.32 -4.07
N LEU A 13 6.23 -6.68 -3.62
CA LEU A 13 5.20 -7.28 -4.47
C LEU A 13 4.76 -6.33 -5.58
N LEU A 14 4.51 -5.05 -5.27
CA LEU A 14 4.14 -4.06 -6.27
C LEU A 14 5.24 -3.86 -7.33
N ALA A 15 6.52 -3.90 -6.91
CA ALA A 15 7.65 -3.82 -7.84
C ALA A 15 7.76 -5.05 -8.75
N GLN A 16 7.44 -6.25 -8.24
CA GLN A 16 7.38 -7.47 -9.04
C GLN A 16 6.24 -7.44 -10.05
N THR A 17 5.05 -7.01 -9.60
CA THR A 17 3.90 -6.79 -10.47
C THR A 17 4.26 -5.82 -11.60
N ASP A 18 5.03 -4.76 -11.32
CA ASP A 18 5.55 -3.85 -12.34
C ASP A 18 6.47 -4.51 -13.36
N LEU A 19 7.38 -5.36 -12.90
CA LEU A 19 8.32 -6.05 -13.78
C LEU A 19 7.62 -7.04 -14.72
N ILE A 20 6.69 -7.82 -14.17
CA ILE A 20 5.93 -8.84 -14.92
C ILE A 20 5.01 -8.18 -15.95
N THR A 21 4.36 -7.08 -15.58
CA THR A 21 3.37 -6.41 -16.45
C THR A 21 3.99 -5.36 -17.38
N GLY A 22 5.20 -4.88 -17.08
CA GLY A 22 5.92 -3.89 -17.89
C GLY A 22 6.81 -4.50 -18.99
N SER A 23 7.11 -5.80 -18.92
CA SER A 23 7.96 -6.49 -19.90
C SER A 23 7.16 -7.03 -21.09
N VAL A 24 6.85 -6.15 -22.04
CA VAL A 24 6.62 -6.60 -23.42
C VAL A 24 8.00 -6.97 -24.00
N ARG A 25 8.30 -8.28 -24.07
CA ARG A 25 9.49 -8.94 -24.66
C ARG A 25 10.75 -9.05 -23.79
N SER A 26 11.05 -10.27 -23.32
CA SER A 26 12.38 -10.92 -23.19
C SER A 26 12.35 -11.86 -21.98
N SER A 27 12.11 -13.17 -22.15
CA SER A 27 13.11 -14.25 -22.28
C SER A 27 13.94 -14.57 -21.01
N ASN A 28 13.44 -15.57 -20.26
CA ASN A 28 14.20 -16.64 -19.58
C ASN A 28 15.09 -16.36 -18.33
N SER A 29 14.76 -15.44 -17.41
CA SER A 29 15.39 -15.48 -16.07
C SER A 29 14.58 -14.83 -14.91
N GLY A 30 13.48 -15.47 -14.51
CA GLY A 30 12.54 -14.92 -13.51
C GLY A 30 13.10 -14.60 -12.11
N PHE A 31 14.20 -15.24 -11.69
CA PHE A 31 14.80 -14.97 -10.36
C PHE A 31 15.73 -13.75 -10.34
N VAL A 32 16.49 -13.49 -11.41
CA VAL A 32 17.37 -12.31 -11.50
C VAL A 32 16.53 -11.06 -11.76
N GLU A 33 15.49 -11.21 -12.57
CA GLU A 33 14.49 -10.18 -12.83
C GLU A 33 13.84 -9.69 -11.53
N ALA A 34 13.43 -10.57 -10.61
CA ALA A 34 12.85 -10.16 -9.33
C ALA A 34 13.77 -9.29 -8.45
N LEU A 35 15.11 -9.42 -8.58
CA LEU A 35 16.10 -8.56 -7.92
C LEU A 35 16.29 -7.22 -8.63
N LEU A 36 15.94 -7.13 -9.92
CA LEU A 36 15.95 -5.91 -10.74
C LEU A 36 14.65 -5.11 -10.61
N ALA A 37 13.64 -5.63 -9.91
CA ALA A 37 12.38 -4.96 -9.68
C ALA A 37 12.61 -3.63 -8.92
N LYS A 38 12.59 -2.51 -9.64
CA LYS A 38 12.83 -1.19 -9.05
C LYS A 38 11.70 -0.84 -8.08
N ARG A 39 12.01 -0.73 -6.78
CA ARG A 39 11.02 -0.37 -5.77
C ARG A 39 10.73 1.13 -5.86
N LYS A 40 9.46 1.44 -6.08
CA LYS A 40 8.94 2.80 -6.08
C LYS A 40 8.52 3.22 -4.67
N LEU A 41 8.45 4.54 -4.46
CA LEU A 41 7.98 5.15 -3.21
C LEU A 41 6.62 4.56 -2.84
N LEU A 42 6.45 4.10 -1.59
CA LEU A 42 5.18 3.58 -1.10
C LEU A 42 4.81 4.29 0.20
N LYS A 43 3.60 4.85 0.27
CA LYS A 43 3.06 5.44 1.49
C LYS A 43 1.68 4.87 1.76
N VAL A 44 1.43 4.47 3.01
CA VAL A 44 0.09 4.10 3.49
C VAL A 44 -0.29 5.04 4.62
N LYS A 45 -1.43 5.71 4.47
CA LYS A 45 -1.89 6.79 5.35
C LYS A 45 -3.30 6.50 5.85
N ILE A 46 -3.62 6.99 7.04
CA ILE A 46 -4.99 7.11 7.56
C ILE A 46 -5.19 8.57 7.95
N TYR A 47 -6.32 9.14 7.54
CA TYR A 47 -6.73 10.46 7.96
C TYR A 47 -7.71 10.38 9.12
N GLN A 48 -7.67 11.38 9.99
CA GLN A 48 -8.71 11.58 10.99
C GLN A 48 -9.94 12.11 10.26
N GLU A 49 -11.08 11.46 10.44
CA GLU A 49 -12.30 11.84 9.73
C GLU A 49 -13.42 12.09 10.72
N VAL A 50 -13.92 13.33 10.72
CA VAL A 50 -15.05 13.72 11.56
C VAL A 50 -16.34 13.29 10.85
N GLY A 51 -16.98 12.23 11.34
CA GLY A 51 -18.31 11.81 10.89
C GLY A 51 -18.35 10.74 9.78
N HIS A 52 -17.21 10.25 9.29
CA HIS A 52 -17.17 9.10 8.38
C HIS A 52 -16.93 7.80 9.16
N SER A 53 -17.84 6.84 8.97
CA SER A 53 -17.95 5.66 9.84
C SER A 53 -17.14 4.44 9.39
N MET A 54 -16.50 4.51 8.21
CA MET A 54 -15.88 3.33 7.62
C MET A 54 -14.36 3.42 7.57
N PRO A 55 -13.65 2.54 8.31
CA PRO A 55 -12.20 2.47 8.29
C PRO A 55 -11.64 2.21 6.88
N HIS A 56 -10.76 3.09 6.44
CA HIS A 56 -10.07 2.98 5.15
C HIS A 56 -8.64 3.53 5.23
N VAL A 57 -7.82 3.18 4.24
CA VAL A 57 -6.46 3.70 4.10
C VAL A 57 -6.28 4.33 2.73
N HIS A 58 -5.33 5.26 2.63
CA HIS A 58 -4.86 5.79 1.34
C HIS A 58 -3.50 5.21 1.02
N VAL A 59 -3.35 4.78 -0.23
CA VAL A 59 -2.11 4.19 -0.77
C VAL A 59 -1.55 5.10 -1.86
N ASP A 60 -0.33 5.56 -1.65
CA ASP A 60 0.48 6.26 -2.65
C ASP A 60 1.55 5.31 -3.17
N TYR A 61 1.66 5.16 -4.50
CA TYR A 61 2.69 4.34 -5.12
C TYR A 61 3.40 5.08 -6.27
N GLY A 62 4.73 5.15 -6.20
CA GLY A 62 5.57 5.94 -7.09
C GLY A 62 5.42 7.44 -6.92
N ARG A 63 5.66 8.18 -8.00
CA ARG A 63 5.61 9.66 -8.03
C ARG A 63 4.19 10.22 -7.98
N ARG A 64 3.16 9.36 -7.96
CA ARG A 64 1.77 9.78 -7.88
C ARG A 64 1.35 9.84 -6.41
N HIS A 65 0.79 10.97 -6.00
CA HIS A 65 0.23 11.17 -4.68
C HIS A 65 -1.28 10.86 -4.69
N HIS A 66 -1.81 10.26 -3.61
CA HIS A 66 -3.20 9.86 -3.40
C HIS A 66 -3.74 8.96 -4.49
N VAL A 67 -3.08 7.82 -4.72
CA VAL A 67 -3.35 7.02 -5.91
C VAL A 67 -4.62 6.20 -5.76
N ALA A 68 -4.90 5.64 -4.58
CA ALA A 68 -6.18 4.98 -4.30
C ALA A 68 -6.46 4.90 -2.79
N SER A 69 -7.73 4.71 -2.44
CA SER A 69 -8.17 4.38 -1.09
C SER A 69 -8.87 3.02 -1.04
N TYR A 70 -8.71 2.34 0.09
CA TYR A 70 -9.15 0.96 0.28
C TYR A 70 -9.77 0.78 1.65
N ARG A 71 -10.86 0.01 1.71
CA ARG A 71 -11.56 -0.33 2.93
C ARG A 71 -10.73 -1.32 3.75
N VAL A 72 -10.58 -1.08 5.05
CA VAL A 72 -9.79 -1.97 5.94
C VAL A 72 -10.47 -3.32 6.15
N LYS A 73 -11.81 -3.36 6.12
CA LYS A 73 -12.60 -4.55 6.43
C LYS A 73 -12.28 -5.74 5.51
N ASP A 74 -12.23 -5.49 4.21
CA ASP A 74 -12.19 -6.51 3.16
C ASP A 74 -11.09 -6.23 2.10
N GLY A 75 -10.35 -5.11 2.24
CA GLY A 75 -9.34 -4.73 1.25
C GLY A 75 -9.93 -4.18 -0.05
N ALA A 76 -11.24 -3.96 -0.13
CA ALA A 76 -11.87 -3.48 -1.36
C ALA A 76 -11.50 -2.02 -1.65
N ARG A 77 -11.12 -1.72 -2.90
CA ARG A 77 -10.89 -0.35 -3.36
C ARG A 77 -12.18 0.47 -3.25
N ILE A 78 -12.07 1.66 -2.67
CA ILE A 78 -13.17 2.63 -2.57
C ILE A 78 -13.09 3.61 -3.76
N GLU A 79 -11.94 4.24 -3.95
CA GLU A 79 -11.72 5.23 -5.01
C GLU A 79 -10.26 5.29 -5.46
N GLY A 80 -10.02 5.99 -6.56
CA GLY A 80 -8.70 6.32 -7.07
C GLY A 80 -8.26 5.57 -8.33
N ASN A 81 -7.12 6.01 -8.85
CA ASN A 81 -6.59 5.68 -10.18
C ASN A 81 -5.33 4.81 -10.11
N LEU A 82 -5.14 4.04 -9.04
CA LEU A 82 -4.10 3.01 -8.99
C LEU A 82 -4.40 1.98 -10.08
N ASP A 83 -3.38 1.48 -10.76
CA ASP A 83 -3.63 0.45 -11.77
C ASP A 83 -4.25 -0.80 -11.10
N LYS A 84 -5.25 -1.41 -11.75
CA LYS A 84 -5.97 -2.57 -11.20
C LYS A 84 -5.04 -3.76 -10.94
N LYS A 85 -3.91 -3.85 -11.66
CA LYS A 85 -2.91 -4.91 -11.46
C LYS A 85 -2.37 -4.98 -10.03
N TYR A 86 -2.44 -3.89 -9.27
CA TYR A 86 -1.95 -3.82 -7.89
C TYR A 86 -3.03 -4.12 -6.84
N ASP A 87 -4.31 -4.22 -7.23
CA ASP A 87 -5.41 -4.32 -6.27
C ASP A 87 -5.34 -5.58 -5.42
N SER A 88 -4.95 -6.72 -6.01
CA SER A 88 -4.82 -7.97 -5.27
C SER A 88 -3.76 -7.84 -4.18
N ASP A 89 -2.57 -7.37 -4.53
CA ASP A 89 -1.45 -7.22 -3.59
C ASP A 89 -1.81 -6.28 -2.42
N VAL A 90 -2.46 -5.15 -2.73
CA VAL A 90 -2.88 -4.17 -1.73
C VAL A 90 -4.00 -4.75 -0.85
N SER A 91 -5.01 -5.37 -1.44
CA SER A 91 -6.13 -5.99 -0.72
C SER A 91 -5.64 -7.08 0.23
N ASP A 92 -4.78 -7.98 -0.25
CA ASP A 92 -4.22 -9.08 0.55
C ASP A 92 -3.33 -8.56 1.68
N TRP A 93 -2.59 -7.48 1.44
CA TRP A 93 -1.84 -6.82 2.50
C TRP A 93 -2.77 -6.22 3.55
N LEU A 94 -3.85 -5.56 3.16
CA LEU A 94 -4.82 -4.96 4.10
C LEU A 94 -5.54 -6.01 4.93
N VAL A 95 -6.01 -7.09 4.32
CA VAL A 95 -6.70 -8.17 5.01
C VAL A 95 -5.77 -8.84 6.03
N ARG A 96 -4.51 -9.08 5.67
CA ARG A 96 -3.51 -9.66 6.59
C ARG A 96 -3.17 -8.74 7.77
N ASN A 97 -3.18 -7.42 7.55
CA ASN A 97 -2.78 -6.43 8.55
C ASN A 97 -3.96 -5.72 9.23
N ASN A 98 -5.20 -6.14 8.91
CA ASN A 98 -6.47 -5.59 9.38
C ASN A 98 -6.42 -5.20 10.86
N ASN A 99 -6.04 -6.13 11.75
CA ASN A 99 -6.14 -5.92 13.19
C ASN A 99 -5.26 -4.75 13.65
N VAL A 100 -4.04 -4.66 13.12
CA VAL A 100 -3.10 -3.60 13.45
C VAL A 100 -3.58 -2.26 12.89
N ILE A 101 -4.10 -2.27 11.66
CA ILE A 101 -4.63 -1.08 11.00
C ILE A 101 -5.85 -0.53 11.73
N LEU A 102 -6.76 -1.40 12.19
CA LEU A 102 -7.94 -0.99 12.99
C LEU A 102 -7.56 -0.39 14.34
N VAL A 103 -6.52 -0.91 15.00
CA VAL A 103 -6.01 -0.30 16.24
C VAL A 103 -5.52 1.12 15.96
N VAL A 104 -4.71 1.31 14.91
CA VAL A 104 -4.22 2.65 14.51
C VAL A 104 -5.38 3.57 14.13
N TRP A 105 -6.37 3.08 13.37
CA TRP A 105 -7.57 3.82 13.02
C TRP A 105 -8.31 4.32 14.27
N ASN A 106 -8.61 3.42 15.21
CA ASN A 106 -9.33 3.77 16.43
C ASN A 106 -8.54 4.76 17.31
N GLU A 107 -7.23 4.58 17.43
CA GLU A 107 -6.35 5.53 18.12
C GLU A 107 -6.40 6.91 17.47
N LEU A 108 -6.37 7.00 16.14
CA LEU A 108 -6.43 8.25 15.39
C LEU A 108 -7.80 8.94 15.53
N GLN A 109 -8.89 8.20 15.37
CA GLN A 109 -10.25 8.76 15.49
C GLN A 109 -10.58 9.20 16.93
N SER A 110 -9.87 8.69 17.94
CA SER A 110 -10.01 9.13 19.33
C SER A 110 -9.40 10.52 19.62
N GLY A 111 -8.84 11.20 18.60
CA GLY A 111 -8.29 12.55 18.73
C GLY A 111 -6.87 12.60 19.31
N LYS A 112 -6.13 11.47 19.28
CA LYS A 112 -4.70 11.46 19.63
C LYS A 112 -3.87 12.04 18.48
N ASP A 113 -2.88 12.85 18.83
CA ASP A 113 -2.01 13.65 17.94
C ASP A 113 -1.65 12.92 16.63
N PRO A 114 -2.18 13.36 15.47
CA PRO A 114 -2.18 12.58 14.26
C PRO A 114 -0.85 12.73 13.55
N LYS A 115 0.10 11.84 13.84
CA LYS A 115 1.01 11.45 12.77
C LYS A 115 0.22 10.57 11.81
N GLU A 116 -0.46 11.22 10.84
CA GLU A 116 -1.32 10.66 9.77
C GLU A 116 -0.68 9.52 8.93
N LEU A 117 0.58 9.20 9.20
CA LEU A 117 1.38 8.24 8.47
C LEU A 117 1.50 6.92 9.24
N ILE A 118 0.78 5.89 8.78
CA ILE A 118 0.94 4.52 9.29
C ILE A 118 2.36 4.03 9.02
N ALA A 119 2.83 4.20 7.77
CA ALA A 119 4.18 3.89 7.35
C ALA A 119 4.49 4.47 5.95
N ALA A 120 5.76 4.82 5.72
CA ALA A 120 6.29 5.18 4.40
C ALA A 120 7.61 4.45 4.17
N LEU A 121 7.85 4.06 2.92
CA LEU A 121 9.14 3.54 2.46
C LEU A 121 9.63 4.34 1.25
N PRO A 122 10.91 4.77 1.25
CA PRO A 122 11.50 5.49 0.12
C PRO A 122 11.59 4.59 -1.13
N GLU A 123 11.72 5.21 -2.30
CA GLU A 123 12.09 4.50 -3.53
C GLU A 123 13.56 4.09 -3.52
N ASP A 124 13.91 3.08 -4.31
CA ASP A 124 15.31 2.78 -4.61
C ASP A 124 15.90 3.91 -5.47
N LEU A 125 17.11 4.37 -5.12
CA LEU A 125 17.91 5.32 -5.91
C LEU A 125 18.13 4.75 -7.34
#